data_AF-A0A428Y2F2-F1
#
_entry.id   AF-A0A428Y2F2-F1
#
_cell.length_a   1.000
_cell.length_b   1.000
_cell.length_c   1.000
_cell.angle_alpha   90.00
_cell.angle_beta   90.00
_cell.angle_gamma   90.00
#
_symmetry.space_group_name_H-M   'P 1'
#
loop_
_entity.id
_entity.type
_entity.pdbx_description
1 polymer ?
#
loop_
_entity_poly.entity_id
_entity_poly.type
_entity_poly.pdbx_seq_one_letter_code
_entity_poly.pdbx_strand_id
1 'polypeptide(L)'
;MEKHIADGIRAMLVAMATGTRKTVTCLGFIERMLRNERFNRILFLVDRLALGEQAEEKFKSEIVHGVNTLAQIYDVATIDKPRIDATTRLHIATVQSMVHRLTEHDSGQSRLDPDLYDCIVVDECHRGYSLDRSMTPGELEFRSEAEYQSDYRRVLDHFDVVKIGLTATPAAHTVAIFGAPIYTCGGSRTLHCGLDLR
;
A
#
# COMPACT_ATOMS: atom_id res chain seq x y z
N MET A 1 -7.61 7.22 11.91
CA MET A 1 -6.53 6.22 11.75
C MET A 1 -5.45 6.35 12.83
N GLU A 2 -4.85 7.52 13.05
CA GLU A 2 -3.77 7.67 14.03
C GLU A 2 -4.11 7.25 15.45
N LYS A 3 -5.31 7.60 15.91
CA LYS A 3 -5.80 7.12 17.19
C LYS A 3 -5.82 5.59 17.25
N HIS A 4 -6.27 4.92 16.18
CA HIS A 4 -6.30 3.45 16.13
C HIS A 4 -4.88 2.86 16.19
N ILE A 5 -3.93 3.48 15.47
CA ILE A 5 -2.51 3.10 15.55
C ILE A 5 -1.97 3.29 16.96
N ALA A 6 -2.30 4.41 17.62
CA ALA A 6 -1.89 4.69 19.01
C ALA A 6 -2.53 3.71 20.02
N ASP A 7 -3.76 3.25 19.74
CA ASP A 7 -4.49 2.24 20.51
C ASP A 7 -3.99 0.80 20.21
N GLY A 8 -2.95 0.64 19.38
CA GLY A 8 -2.34 -0.66 19.07
C GLY A 8 -3.07 -1.47 18.00
N ILE A 9 -4.00 -0.87 17.25
CA ILE A 9 -4.70 -1.54 16.15
C ILE A 9 -3.76 -1.65 14.95
N ARG A 10 -3.41 -2.90 14.59
CA ARG A 10 -2.41 -3.21 13.55
C ARG A 10 -3.00 -3.52 12.19
N ALA A 11 -4.31 -3.73 12.06
CA ALA A 11 -4.98 -3.99 10.78
C ALA A 11 -6.20 -3.10 10.65
N MET A 12 -6.28 -2.34 9.56
CA MET A 12 -7.33 -1.34 9.35
C MET A 12 -7.78 -1.30 7.89
N LEU A 13 -9.09 -1.21 7.69
CA LEU A 13 -9.70 -1.05 6.37
C LEU A 13 -10.33 0.35 6.23
N VAL A 14 -10.00 1.04 5.16
CA VAL A 14 -10.57 2.34 4.79
C VAL A 14 -11.38 2.17 3.51
N ALA A 15 -12.70 2.27 3.63
CA ALA A 15 -13.61 2.19 2.50
C ALA A 15 -13.91 3.61 1.95
N MET A 16 -13.58 3.90 0.71
CA MET A 16 -13.78 5.20 0.06
C MET A 16 -14.34 5.02 -1.34
N ALA A 17 -15.47 5.66 -1.62
CA ALA A 17 -16.14 5.64 -2.92
C ALA A 17 -15.18 5.95 -4.08
N THR A 18 -15.48 5.42 -5.27
CA THR A 18 -14.74 5.78 -6.49
C THR A 18 -14.81 7.29 -6.74
N GLY A 19 -13.72 7.87 -7.27
CA GLY A 19 -13.63 9.31 -7.52
C GLY A 19 -13.27 10.19 -6.31
N THR A 20 -13.10 9.64 -5.10
CA THR A 20 -12.77 10.40 -3.88
C THR A 20 -11.28 10.73 -3.69
N ARG A 21 -10.46 10.68 -4.75
CA ARG A 21 -9.00 10.84 -4.71
C ARG A 21 -8.30 9.98 -3.64
N LYS A 22 -8.71 8.71 -3.48
CA LYS A 22 -8.13 7.73 -2.53
C LYS A 22 -6.60 7.79 -2.40
N THR A 23 -5.90 7.74 -3.54
CA THR A 23 -4.44 7.76 -3.56
C THR A 23 -3.86 9.08 -3.00
N VAL A 24 -4.54 10.22 -3.17
CA VAL A 24 -4.12 11.52 -2.59
C VAL A 24 -4.34 11.55 -1.09
N THR A 25 -5.46 11.01 -0.62
CA THR A 25 -5.73 10.83 0.80
C THR A 25 -4.68 9.91 1.45
N CYS A 26 -4.32 8.82 0.77
CA CYS A 26 -3.26 7.92 1.18
C CYS A 26 -1.89 8.61 1.24
N LEU A 27 -1.57 9.42 0.23
CA LEU A 27 -0.35 10.22 0.16
C LEU A 27 -0.19 11.15 1.37
N GLY A 28 -1.24 11.91 1.69
CA GLY A 28 -1.22 12.79 2.86
C GLY A 28 -1.07 12.03 4.18
N PHE A 29 -1.65 10.83 4.28
CA PHE A 29 -1.44 9.96 5.43
C PHE A 29 0.02 9.47 5.53
N ILE A 30 0.60 8.98 4.43
CA ILE A 30 1.99 8.52 4.35
C ILE A 30 2.95 9.65 4.74
N GLU A 31 2.77 10.85 4.17
CA GLU A 31 3.56 12.04 4.52
C GLU A 31 3.51 12.30 6.03
N ARG A 32 2.30 12.36 6.61
CA ARG A 32 2.15 12.70 8.03
C ARG A 32 2.78 11.66 8.96
N MET A 33 2.68 10.37 8.61
CA MET A 33 3.32 9.30 9.37
C MET A 33 4.84 9.36 9.32
N LEU A 34 5.41 9.63 8.14
CA LEU A 34 6.85 9.74 7.95
C LEU A 34 7.40 11.00 8.63
N ARG A 35 6.71 12.14 8.51
CA ARG A 35 7.13 13.43 9.07
C ARG A 35 7.09 13.45 10.60
N ASN A 36 6.10 12.78 11.19
CA ASN A 36 5.99 12.67 12.65
C ASN A 36 6.79 11.48 13.22
N GLU A 37 7.64 10.83 12.40
CA GLU A 37 8.46 9.68 12.77
C GLU A 37 7.65 8.53 13.41
N ARG A 38 6.36 8.42 13.06
CA ARG A 38 5.50 7.32 13.51
C ARG A 38 5.83 6.04 12.76
N PHE A 39 6.25 6.17 11.50
CA PHE A 39 6.82 5.11 10.69
C PHE A 39 8.17 5.56 10.12
N ASN A 40 9.16 4.68 10.17
CA ASN A 40 10.48 4.86 9.57
C ASN A 40 10.47 4.44 8.09
N ARG A 41 9.80 3.35 7.73
CA ARG A 41 9.65 2.92 6.34
C ARG A 41 8.28 2.32 6.05
N ILE A 42 7.70 2.72 4.92
CA ILE A 42 6.37 2.25 4.48
C ILE A 42 6.51 1.48 3.17
N LEU A 43 5.88 0.31 3.10
CA LEU A 43 5.65 -0.44 1.86
C LEU A 43 4.30 -0.03 1.26
N PHE A 44 4.31 0.56 0.08
CA PHE A 44 3.13 0.79 -0.74
C PHE A 44 2.97 -0.37 -1.72
N LEU A 45 2.11 -1.32 -1.34
CA LEU A 45 1.91 -2.57 -2.07
C LEU A 45 0.77 -2.40 -3.08
N VAL A 46 1.06 -2.72 -4.34
CA VAL A 46 0.08 -2.70 -5.43
C VAL A 46 -0.08 -4.08 -6.05
N ASP A 47 -1.18 -4.27 -6.75
CA ASP A 47 -1.47 -5.53 -7.43
C ASP A 47 -0.53 -5.77 -8.63
N ARG A 48 -0.35 -4.76 -9.50
CA ARG A 48 0.34 -4.87 -10.78
C ARG A 48 1.20 -3.65 -11.11
N LEU A 49 2.09 -3.79 -12.10
CA LEU A 49 3.08 -2.77 -12.46
C LEU A 49 2.39 -1.45 -12.80
N ALA A 50 1.39 -1.47 -13.68
CA ALA A 50 0.67 -0.28 -14.12
C ALA A 50 0.04 0.53 -12.98
N LEU A 51 -0.39 -0.13 -11.89
CA LEU A 51 -0.94 0.57 -10.73
C LEU A 51 0.14 1.24 -9.89
N GLY A 52 1.32 0.62 -9.80
CA GLY A 52 2.42 1.24 -9.08
C GLY A 52 3.11 2.34 -9.88
N GLU A 53 3.18 2.25 -11.20
CA GLU A 53 3.59 3.36 -12.08
C GLU A 53 2.65 4.57 -11.88
N GLN A 54 1.33 4.33 -11.84
CA GLN A 54 0.35 5.38 -11.53
C GLN A 54 0.51 5.96 -10.13
N ALA A 55 0.82 5.13 -9.13
CA ALA A 55 1.07 5.60 -7.77
C ALA A 55 2.35 6.46 -7.72
N GLU A 56 3.41 6.00 -8.37
CA GLU A 56 4.67 6.72 -8.48
C GLU A 56 4.52 8.08 -9.17
N GLU A 57 3.78 8.15 -10.27
CA GLU A 57 3.47 9.41 -10.95
C GLU A 57 2.75 10.39 -10.01
N LYS A 58 1.76 9.91 -9.24
CA LYS A 58 1.08 10.72 -8.23
C LYS A 58 2.03 11.17 -7.13
N PHE A 59 2.95 10.31 -6.68
CA PHE A 59 3.91 10.66 -5.63
C PHE A 59 4.91 11.74 -6.06
N LYS A 60 5.18 11.82 -7.37
CA LYS A 60 6.05 12.84 -7.98
C LYS A 60 5.31 14.15 -8.29
N SER A 61 4.00 14.12 -8.50
CA SER A 61 3.21 15.27 -9.00
C SER A 61 2.29 15.93 -7.97
N GLU A 62 1.81 15.20 -6.97
CA GLU A 62 0.89 15.73 -5.96
C GLU A 62 1.67 16.38 -4.80
N ILE A 63 1.39 17.66 -4.55
CA ILE A 63 1.94 18.40 -3.41
C ILE A 63 1.29 17.89 -2.13
N VAL A 64 2.11 17.44 -1.19
CA VAL A 64 1.66 16.87 0.09
C VAL A 64 2.05 17.72 1.29
N HIS A 65 3.12 18.54 1.17
CA HIS A 65 3.57 19.40 2.25
C HIS A 65 4.22 20.69 1.73
N GLY A 66 3.66 21.84 2.10
CA GLY A 66 4.11 23.14 1.61
C GLY A 66 3.97 23.23 0.09
N VAL A 67 5.10 23.24 -0.60
CA VAL A 67 5.18 23.25 -2.08
C VAL A 67 5.80 21.96 -2.64
N ASN A 68 6.11 20.99 -1.79
CA ASN A 68 6.86 19.80 -2.16
C ASN A 68 5.95 18.58 -2.29
N THR A 69 6.32 17.70 -3.22
CA THR A 69 5.73 16.37 -3.38
C THR A 69 6.44 15.36 -2.50
N LEU A 70 5.84 14.18 -2.30
CA LEU A 70 6.40 13.17 -1.40
C LEU A 70 7.80 12.70 -1.86
N ALA A 71 7.96 12.52 -3.18
CA ALA A 71 9.22 12.12 -3.79
C ALA A 71 10.32 13.20 -3.76
N GLN A 72 9.96 14.46 -3.46
CA GLN A 72 10.93 15.54 -3.23
C GLN A 72 11.39 15.60 -1.77
N ILE A 73 10.56 15.10 -0.83
CA ILE A 73 10.84 15.14 0.61
C ILE A 73 11.60 13.89 1.05
N TYR A 74 11.26 12.73 0.47
CA TYR A 74 11.75 11.42 0.91
C TYR A 74 12.34 10.59 -0.23
N ASP A 75 13.29 9.73 0.11
CA ASP A 75 13.81 8.71 -0.80
C ASP A 75 12.75 7.61 -1.02
N VAL A 76 12.36 7.44 -2.28
CA VAL A 76 11.33 6.51 -2.74
C VAL A 76 11.97 5.45 -3.62
N ALA A 77 11.92 4.18 -3.18
CA ALA A 77 12.25 3.05 -4.04
C ALA A 77 11.05 2.74 -4.95
N THR A 78 11.25 2.92 -6.25
CA THR A 78 10.25 2.79 -7.31
C THR A 78 10.24 1.36 -7.87
N ILE A 79 9.25 1.02 -8.70
CA ILE A 79 9.13 -0.35 -9.20
C ILE A 79 10.31 -0.75 -10.10
N ASP A 80 10.83 0.18 -10.89
CA ASP A 80 11.98 -0.01 -11.78
C ASP A 80 13.32 -0.01 -11.04
N LYS A 81 13.37 0.61 -9.86
CA LYS A 81 14.55 0.65 -8.98
C LYS A 81 14.21 0.12 -7.58
N PRO A 82 13.95 -1.19 -7.45
CA PRO A 82 13.35 -1.74 -6.24
C PRO A 82 14.41 -2.05 -5.15
N ARG A 83 15.61 -1.49 -5.27
CA ARG A 83 16.67 -1.60 -4.26
C ARG A 83 16.30 -0.67 -3.11
N ILE A 84 16.33 -1.22 -1.90
CA ILE A 84 15.98 -0.49 -0.68
C ILE A 84 17.29 -0.07 -0.01
N ASP A 85 17.61 1.21 -0.11
CA ASP A 85 18.77 1.78 0.56
C ASP A 85 18.41 2.16 2.01
N ALA A 86 19.40 2.41 2.86
CA ALA A 86 19.17 2.76 4.27
C ALA A 86 18.28 4.01 4.43
N THR A 87 18.37 4.95 3.50
CA THR A 87 17.60 6.20 3.47
C THR A 87 16.18 6.06 2.95
N THR A 88 15.86 4.94 2.28
CA THR A 88 14.55 4.76 1.65
C THR A 88 13.45 4.79 2.72
N ARG A 89 12.48 5.69 2.55
CA ARG A 89 11.34 5.88 3.47
C ARG A 89 10.05 5.29 2.92
N LEU A 90 9.96 5.19 1.60
CA LEU A 90 8.82 4.63 0.90
C LEU A 90 9.30 3.66 -0.16
N HIS A 91 8.70 2.48 -0.20
CA HIS A 91 8.99 1.48 -1.22
C HIS A 91 7.70 1.10 -1.93
N ILE A 92 7.66 1.24 -3.24
CA ILE A 92 6.55 0.84 -4.10
C ILE A 92 6.89 -0.53 -4.68
N ALA A 93 6.04 -1.53 -4.44
CA ALA A 93 6.27 -2.87 -4.96
C ALA A 93 4.96 -3.54 -5.36
N THR A 94 5.05 -4.48 -6.28
CA THR A 94 3.94 -5.38 -6.61
C THR A 94 3.92 -6.56 -5.64
N VAL A 95 2.75 -7.18 -5.46
CA VAL A 95 2.63 -8.45 -4.71
C VAL A 95 3.59 -9.49 -5.27
N GLN A 96 3.64 -9.62 -6.61
CA GLN A 96 4.49 -10.56 -7.32
C GLN A 96 5.99 -10.36 -7.02
N SER A 97 6.48 -9.11 -7.09
CA SER A 97 7.90 -8.84 -6.84
C SER A 97 8.29 -9.14 -5.39
N MET A 98 7.37 -8.93 -4.45
CA MET A 98 7.57 -9.27 -3.04
C MET A 98 7.54 -10.79 -2.82
N VAL A 99 6.61 -11.53 -3.42
CA VAL A 99 6.58 -13.00 -3.36
C VAL A 99 7.89 -13.58 -3.86
N HIS A 100 8.33 -13.16 -5.04
CA HIS A 100 9.59 -13.60 -5.63
C HIS A 100 10.77 -13.40 -4.68
N ARG A 101 10.87 -12.23 -4.03
CA ARG A 101 11.91 -11.95 -3.03
C ARG A 101 11.81 -12.79 -1.75
N LEU A 102 10.61 -13.24 -1.39
CA LEU A 102 10.39 -14.09 -0.22
C LEU A 102 10.67 -15.58 -0.52
N THR A 103 10.41 -16.02 -1.75
CA THR A 103 10.50 -17.44 -2.14
C THR A 103 11.81 -17.83 -2.79
N GLU A 104 12.45 -16.92 -3.54
CA GLU A 104 13.70 -17.24 -4.23
C GLU A 104 14.90 -17.19 -3.28
N HIS A 105 15.58 -18.33 -3.17
CA HIS A 105 16.76 -18.52 -2.33
C HIS A 105 18.08 -18.20 -3.05
N ASP A 106 18.08 -18.16 -4.38
CA ASP A 106 19.30 -18.24 -5.20
C ASP A 106 19.77 -16.90 -5.81
N SER A 107 19.08 -15.78 -5.55
CA SER A 107 19.39 -14.50 -6.21
C SER A 107 20.50 -13.68 -5.52
N GLY A 108 21.18 -14.22 -4.50
CA GLY A 108 22.17 -13.48 -3.70
C GLY A 108 21.57 -12.30 -2.91
N GLN A 109 20.25 -12.11 -2.98
CA GLN A 109 19.51 -11.15 -2.17
C GLN A 109 19.13 -11.84 -0.86
N SER A 110 19.50 -11.24 0.28
CA SER A 110 19.02 -11.70 1.58
C SER A 110 17.50 -11.73 1.57
N ARG A 111 16.92 -12.78 2.15
CA ARG A 111 15.49 -12.81 2.48
C ARG A 111 15.11 -11.47 3.12
N LEU A 112 13.98 -10.92 2.69
CA LEU A 112 13.49 -9.65 3.23
C LEU A 112 13.32 -9.78 4.74
N ASP A 113 13.93 -8.85 5.47
CA ASP A 113 13.82 -8.80 6.93
C ASP A 113 12.34 -8.58 7.33
N PRO A 114 11.76 -9.38 8.24
CA PRO A 114 10.42 -9.14 8.78
C PRO A 114 10.23 -7.74 9.38
N ASP A 115 11.30 -7.10 9.85
CA ASP A 115 11.29 -5.77 10.47
C ASP A 115 11.65 -4.64 9.48
N LEU A 116 11.67 -4.94 8.18
CA LEU A 116 12.10 -3.99 7.14
C LEU A 116 11.21 -2.75 6.99
N TYR A 117 9.94 -2.88 7.37
CA TYR A 117 8.92 -1.83 7.29
C TYR A 117 8.25 -1.67 8.65
N ASP A 118 7.60 -0.53 8.87
CA ASP A 118 6.72 -0.33 10.03
C ASP A 118 5.24 -0.36 9.63
N CYS A 119 4.96 -0.19 8.34
CA CYS A 119 3.62 -0.16 7.78
C CYS A 119 3.57 -0.66 6.33
N ILE A 120 2.51 -1.40 6.02
CA ILE A 120 2.10 -1.76 4.67
C ILE A 120 0.80 -1.03 4.36
N VAL A 121 0.78 -0.31 3.25
CA VAL A 121 -0.42 0.29 2.70
C VAL A 121 -0.75 -0.37 1.37
N VAL A 122 -2.01 -0.78 1.20
CA VAL A 122 -2.49 -1.43 -0.03
C VAL A 122 -3.63 -0.62 -0.62
N ASP A 123 -3.40 0.02 -1.77
CA ASP A 123 -4.46 0.70 -2.53
C ASP A 123 -5.24 -0.31 -3.39
N GLU A 124 -6.54 -0.06 -3.56
CA GLU A 124 -7.46 -0.96 -4.27
C GLU A 124 -7.37 -2.42 -3.78
N CYS A 125 -7.27 -2.66 -2.46
CA CYS A 125 -7.09 -3.99 -1.83
C CYS A 125 -8.25 -5.01 -2.04
N HIS A 126 -9.23 -4.65 -2.88
CA HIS A 126 -10.27 -5.53 -3.41
C HIS A 126 -9.94 -6.08 -4.82
N ARG A 127 -9.09 -5.38 -5.60
CA ARG A 127 -8.83 -5.69 -7.01
C ARG A 127 -7.87 -6.83 -7.24
N GLY A 128 -6.99 -7.13 -6.28
CA GLY A 128 -6.09 -8.28 -6.37
C GLY A 128 -6.80 -9.62 -6.63
N TYR A 129 -8.11 -9.67 -6.39
CA TYR A 129 -8.94 -10.88 -6.42
C TYR A 129 -9.97 -10.87 -7.56
N SER A 130 -9.93 -9.86 -8.43
CA SER A 130 -10.71 -9.85 -9.66
C SER A 130 -9.70 -9.84 -10.79
N LEU A 131 -9.59 -10.98 -11.49
CA LEU A 131 -8.83 -11.14 -12.74
C LEU A 131 -9.34 -10.19 -13.82
N ASP A 132 -9.15 -8.88 -13.64
CA ASP A 132 -9.30 -7.88 -14.67
C ASP A 132 -8.01 -7.94 -15.49
N ARG A 133 -7.97 -8.95 -16.38
CA ARG A 133 -6.85 -9.36 -17.25
C ARG A 133 -6.56 -8.32 -18.35
N SER A 134 -6.40 -7.06 -18.00
CA SER A 134 -5.66 -6.14 -18.86
C SER A 134 -4.19 -6.25 -18.47
N MET A 135 -3.54 -7.31 -18.97
CA MET A 135 -2.12 -7.58 -18.77
C MET A 135 -1.29 -6.72 -19.72
N THR A 136 -0.19 -6.19 -19.21
CA THR A 136 0.88 -5.64 -20.04
C THR A 136 1.79 -6.81 -20.43
N PRO A 137 2.28 -6.93 -21.69
CA PRO A 137 3.19 -8.01 -22.06
C PRO A 137 4.42 -8.04 -21.15
N GLY A 138 4.63 -9.12 -20.40
CA GLY A 138 5.76 -9.29 -19.47
C GLY A 138 5.40 -9.43 -18.00
N GLU A 139 4.13 -9.22 -17.60
CA GLU A 139 3.66 -9.53 -16.24
C GLU A 139 3.43 -11.06 -16.09
N LEU A 140 3.96 -11.68 -15.04
CA LEU A 140 3.76 -13.12 -14.77
C LEU A 140 2.27 -13.40 -14.53
N GLU A 141 1.72 -14.42 -15.18
CA GLU A 141 0.33 -14.84 -14.94
C GLU A 141 0.20 -15.58 -13.61
N PHE A 142 -0.65 -15.10 -12.71
CA PHE A 142 -1.17 -15.94 -11.62
C PHE A 142 -2.05 -17.03 -12.22
N ARG A 143 -1.80 -18.30 -11.87
CA ARG A 143 -2.50 -19.44 -12.50
C ARG A 143 -3.93 -19.58 -11.97
N SER A 144 -4.21 -19.06 -10.76
CA SER A 144 -5.54 -19.04 -10.18
C SER A 144 -5.74 -17.93 -9.15
N GLU A 145 -7.01 -17.59 -8.92
CA GLU A 145 -7.46 -16.72 -7.82
C GLU A 145 -6.91 -17.19 -6.46
N ALA A 146 -6.98 -18.49 -6.17
CA ALA A 146 -6.52 -19.07 -4.91
C ALA A 146 -5.01 -18.89 -4.68
N GLU A 147 -4.21 -19.03 -5.75
CA GLU A 147 -2.76 -18.82 -5.71
C GLU A 147 -2.44 -17.36 -5.39
N TYR A 148 -3.12 -16.42 -6.05
CA TYR A 148 -3.00 -15.00 -5.72
C TYR A 148 -3.31 -14.73 -4.24
N GLN A 149 -4.40 -15.30 -3.71
CA GLN A 149 -4.75 -15.08 -2.30
C GLN A 149 -3.67 -15.60 -1.35
N SER A 150 -3.09 -16.74 -1.69
CA SER A 150 -2.00 -17.35 -0.92
C SER A 150 -0.76 -16.47 -0.94
N ASP A 151 -0.39 -15.97 -2.12
CA ASP A 151 0.77 -15.13 -2.34
C ASP A 151 0.63 -13.75 -1.69
N TYR A 152 -0.53 -13.13 -1.85
CA TYR A 152 -0.88 -11.89 -1.19
C TYR A 152 -0.81 -12.01 0.33
N ARG A 153 -1.40 -13.07 0.90
CA ARG A 153 -1.29 -13.35 2.34
C ARG A 153 0.14 -13.63 2.76
N ARG A 154 0.90 -14.41 1.99
CA ARG A 154 2.32 -14.68 2.26
C ARG A 154 3.12 -13.38 2.39
N VAL A 155 2.89 -12.40 1.52
CA VAL A 155 3.56 -11.09 1.64
C VAL A 155 3.12 -10.35 2.89
N LEU A 156 1.81 -10.24 3.14
CA LEU A 156 1.32 -9.49 4.29
C LEU A 156 1.70 -10.12 5.64
N ASP A 157 1.63 -11.44 5.74
CA ASP A 157 1.87 -12.19 6.97
C ASP A 157 3.36 -12.34 7.28
N HIS A 158 4.24 -12.12 6.30
CA HIS A 158 5.70 -12.08 6.51
C HIS A 158 6.12 -10.91 7.41
N PHE A 159 5.45 -9.77 7.30
CA PHE A 159 5.77 -8.56 8.07
C PHE A 159 4.82 -8.42 9.26
N ASP A 160 5.35 -8.47 10.49
CA ASP A 160 4.59 -8.09 11.67
C ASP A 160 4.60 -6.58 11.83
N VAL A 161 3.72 -5.91 11.07
CA VAL A 161 3.66 -4.45 10.95
C VAL A 161 2.22 -3.94 10.89
N VAL A 162 2.02 -2.62 10.95
CA VAL A 162 0.70 -2.00 10.72
C VAL A 162 0.28 -2.22 9.25
N LYS A 163 -0.98 -2.60 9.02
CA LYS A 163 -1.54 -2.92 7.70
C LYS A 163 -2.76 -2.05 7.45
N ILE A 164 -2.75 -1.32 6.34
CA ILE A 164 -3.84 -0.41 5.96
C ILE A 164 -4.30 -0.76 4.55
N GLY A 165 -5.54 -1.23 4.44
CA GLY A 165 -6.20 -1.46 3.16
C GLY A 165 -7.07 -0.26 2.77
N LEU A 166 -6.98 0.19 1.52
CA LEU A 166 -7.86 1.20 0.93
C LEU A 166 -8.68 0.55 -0.19
N THR A 167 -9.99 0.78 -0.21
CA THR A 167 -10.86 0.18 -1.23
C THR A 167 -12.15 0.97 -1.41
N ALA A 168 -12.77 0.94 -2.60
CA ALA A 168 -14.16 1.38 -2.75
C ALA A 168 -15.19 0.31 -2.37
N THR A 169 -14.80 -0.94 -2.50
CA THR A 169 -15.70 -2.10 -2.48
C THR A 169 -15.09 -3.14 -1.55
N PRO A 170 -15.33 -3.02 -0.23
CA PRO A 170 -14.79 -3.99 0.74
C PRO A 170 -15.41 -5.37 0.50
N ALA A 171 -14.59 -6.30 0.01
CA ALA A 171 -14.99 -7.69 -0.19
C ALA A 171 -14.71 -8.53 1.07
N ALA A 172 -15.34 -9.70 1.18
CA ALA A 172 -15.23 -10.57 2.36
C ALA A 172 -13.77 -10.95 2.70
N HIS A 173 -12.94 -11.21 1.69
CA HIS A 173 -11.52 -11.52 1.89
C HIS A 173 -10.73 -10.29 2.39
N THR A 174 -11.03 -9.09 1.90
CA THR A 174 -10.39 -7.85 2.35
C THR A 174 -10.72 -7.61 3.82
N VAL A 175 -11.99 -7.81 4.20
CA VAL A 175 -12.44 -7.70 5.59
C VAL A 175 -11.80 -8.77 6.47
N ALA A 176 -11.57 -9.98 5.95
CA ALA A 176 -10.87 -11.03 6.69
C ALA A 176 -9.40 -10.68 7.01
N ILE A 177 -8.76 -9.83 6.21
CA ILE A 177 -7.37 -9.40 6.40
C ILE A 177 -7.28 -8.12 7.24
N PHE A 178 -8.10 -7.12 6.92
CA PHE A 178 -7.99 -5.76 7.46
C PHE A 178 -9.06 -5.43 8.51
N GLY A 179 -9.98 -6.34 8.79
CA GLY A 179 -11.14 -6.10 9.64
C GLY A 179 -12.25 -5.31 8.95
N ALA A 180 -13.30 -5.00 9.71
CA ALA A 180 -14.39 -4.15 9.24
C ALA A 180 -13.88 -2.74 8.90
N PRO A 181 -14.45 -2.05 7.89
CA PRO A 181 -14.07 -0.68 7.58
C PRO A 181 -14.18 0.24 8.79
N ILE A 182 -13.06 0.84 9.19
CA ILE A 182 -13.01 1.82 10.29
C ILE A 182 -13.41 3.23 9.82
N TYR A 183 -13.42 3.44 8.50
CA TYR A 183 -13.96 4.63 7.84
C TYR A 183 -14.67 4.23 6.54
N THR A 184 -15.82 4.85 6.28
CA THR A 184 -16.58 4.72 5.04
C THR A 184 -16.87 6.11 4.47
N CYS A 185 -16.30 6.45 3.31
CA CYS A 185 -16.62 7.69 2.60
C CYS A 185 -17.49 7.40 1.38
N GLY A 186 -18.78 7.76 1.44
CA GLY A 186 -19.73 7.70 0.33
C GLY A 186 -21.09 8.31 0.69
N GLY A 187 -21.66 9.14 -0.18
CA GLY A 187 -22.94 9.86 -0.01
C GLY A 187 -22.80 11.38 0.28
N SER A 188 -23.90 12.13 0.18
CA SER A 188 -24.07 13.62 0.18
C SER A 188 -23.39 14.45 1.30
N ARG A 189 -22.50 13.87 2.12
CA ARG A 189 -21.73 14.57 3.15
C ARG A 189 -20.23 14.47 2.85
N THR A 190 -19.82 15.10 1.76
CA THR A 190 -18.42 15.21 1.31
C THR A 190 -17.53 16.03 2.26
N LEU A 191 -18.07 16.67 3.29
CA LEU A 191 -17.35 17.69 4.07
C LEU A 191 -16.40 17.14 5.16
N HIS A 192 -16.37 15.83 5.43
CA HIS A 192 -15.50 15.25 6.48
C HIS A 192 -14.86 13.91 6.08
N CYS A 193 -14.36 13.79 4.84
CA CYS A 193 -13.52 12.65 4.44
C CYS A 193 -12.01 12.94 4.58
N GLY A 194 -11.64 14.05 5.22
CA GLY A 194 -10.28 14.21 5.72
C GLY A 194 -10.13 13.23 6.88
N LEU A 195 -9.18 12.30 6.77
CA LEU A 195 -8.75 11.40 7.84
C LEU A 195 -8.24 12.24 9.03
N ASP A 196 -9.13 12.88 9.80
CA ASP A 196 -8.84 13.89 10.84
C ASP A 196 -7.42 14.44 10.77
N LEU A 197 -7.19 15.26 9.74
CA LEU A 197 -5.92 15.96 9.49
C LEU A 197 -5.81 17.27 10.30
N ARG A 198 -6.60 17.41 11.37
CA ARG A 198 -6.49 18.54 12.30
C ARG A 198 -5.38 18.31 13.31
#